data_AF-A0A0N4V486-F1
#
_entry.id   AF-A0A0N4V486-F1
#
_cell.length_a   1.000
_cell.length_b   1.000
_cell.length_c   1.000
_cell.angle_alpha   90.00
_cell.angle_beta   90.00
_cell.angle_gamma   90.00
#
_symmetry.space_group_name_H-M   'P 1'
#
loop_
_entity.id
_entity.type
_entity.pdbx_description
1 polymer ?
#
loop_
_entity_poly.entity_id
_entity_poly.type
_entity_poly.pdbx_seq_one_letter_code
_entity_poly.pdbx_strand_id
1 'polypeptide(L)'
;MRHKYSSSGERYIPLRCGLNSHNDESELYVKDAEMPLKVLNGSPGYINILDALNGWQLVSELWQATGLPAASSFKHVSPAGAAIGVPLNEAEAKACMVADLPLNPKVPSLAAAYARARGSVTVGKANVQAA
;
A
#
# COMPACT_ATOMS: atom_id res chain seq x y z
N MET A 1 18.13 -24.48 5.82
CA MET A 1 16.95 -24.68 4.94
C MET A 1 16.98 -23.81 3.68
N ARG A 2 17.72 -22.70 3.65
CA ARG A 2 17.78 -21.68 2.57
C ARG A 2 18.00 -22.19 1.14
N HIS A 3 18.71 -23.30 0.94
CA HIS A 3 19.01 -23.85 -0.39
C HIS A 3 18.01 -24.89 -0.91
N LYS A 4 16.99 -25.29 -0.13
CA LYS A 4 16.09 -26.40 -0.55
C LYS A 4 15.01 -26.02 -1.55
N TYR A 5 14.89 -24.74 -1.90
CA TYR A 5 13.87 -24.25 -2.84
C TYR A 5 14.46 -23.59 -4.10
N SER A 6 15.78 -23.71 -4.31
CA SER A 6 16.48 -23.11 -5.46
C SER A 6 16.61 -24.02 -6.67
N SER A 7 15.94 -25.18 -6.71
CA SER A 7 16.10 -26.14 -7.83
C SER A 7 15.43 -25.69 -9.13
N SER A 8 14.70 -24.57 -9.14
CA SER A 8 14.10 -24.01 -10.36
C SER A 8 14.18 -22.47 -10.52
N GLY A 9 14.70 -21.73 -9.52
CA GLY A 9 14.83 -20.24 -9.50
C GLY A 9 13.54 -19.44 -9.76
N GLU A 10 12.95 -18.63 -8.89
CA GLU A 10 13.24 -18.15 -7.54
C GLU A 10 11.90 -18.06 -6.79
N ARG A 11 11.66 -18.97 -5.83
CA ARG A 11 10.44 -18.97 -5.00
C ARG A 11 10.62 -18.20 -3.69
N TYR A 12 11.61 -17.32 -3.61
CA TYR A 12 11.94 -16.59 -2.39
C TYR A 12 12.40 -15.16 -2.68
N ILE A 13 12.18 -14.27 -1.72
CA ILE A 13 12.66 -12.89 -1.71
C ILE A 13 13.40 -12.66 -0.38
N PRO A 14 14.70 -12.33 -0.40
CA PRO A 14 15.41 -11.94 0.82
C PRO A 14 14.88 -10.61 1.33
N LEU A 15 14.69 -10.49 2.64
CA LEU A 15 14.17 -9.29 3.28
C LEU A 15 15.28 -8.54 4.01
N ARG A 16 15.26 -7.21 3.93
CA ARG A 16 16.29 -6.35 4.54
C ARG A 16 16.42 -6.53 6.05
N CYS A 17 15.31 -6.77 6.74
CA CYS A 17 15.26 -7.03 8.17
C CYS A 17 13.98 -7.79 8.54
N GLY A 18 14.03 -8.50 9.67
CA GLY A 18 12.86 -9.12 10.28
C GLY A 18 11.90 -8.09 10.90
N LEU A 19 11.19 -8.49 11.95
CA LEU A 19 10.30 -7.58 12.70
C LEU A 19 11.06 -6.36 13.27
N ASN A 20 12.30 -6.58 13.74
CA ASN A 20 13.16 -5.56 14.36
C ASN A 20 14.53 -5.53 13.67
N SER A 21 15.26 -4.41 13.79
CA SER A 21 16.56 -4.19 13.12
C SER A 21 17.71 -5.07 13.62
N HIS A 22 17.51 -5.84 14.69
CA HIS A 22 18.51 -6.76 15.25
C HIS A 22 18.36 -8.20 14.74
N ASN A 23 17.32 -8.50 13.94
CA ASN A 23 17.09 -9.84 13.41
C ASN A 23 17.67 -9.94 12.00
N ASP A 24 18.82 -10.61 11.90
CA ASP A 24 19.72 -10.51 10.75
C ASP A 24 19.34 -11.34 9.53
N GLU A 25 18.40 -12.30 9.59
CA GLU A 25 18.03 -13.06 8.39
C GLU A 25 16.54 -13.40 8.34
N SER A 26 15.82 -12.79 7.41
CA SER A 26 14.40 -13.07 7.14
C SER A 26 14.15 -13.14 5.64
N GLU A 27 13.21 -13.99 5.24
CA GLU A 27 12.86 -14.25 3.85
C GLU A 27 11.36 -14.41 3.69
N LEU A 28 10.84 -14.01 2.53
CA LEU A 28 9.52 -14.39 2.06
C LEU A 28 9.70 -15.53 1.07
N TYR A 29 8.93 -16.62 1.18
CA TYR A 29 8.97 -17.71 0.20
C TYR A 29 7.59 -18.27 -0.09
N VAL A 30 7.47 -18.95 -1.23
CA VAL A 30 6.27 -19.67 -1.64
C VAL A 30 6.62 -21.15 -1.78
N LYS A 31 5.83 -22.02 -1.16
CA LYS A 31 6.14 -23.46 -1.08
C LYS A 31 5.87 -24.19 -2.39
N ASP A 32 4.62 -24.11 -2.86
CA ASP A 32 4.09 -24.98 -3.94
C ASP A 32 3.65 -24.18 -5.18
N ALA A 33 4.15 -22.96 -5.37
CA ALA A 33 3.83 -22.10 -6.50
C ALA A 33 5.00 -21.16 -6.86
N GLU A 34 4.88 -20.48 -8.00
CA GLU A 34 5.77 -19.39 -8.37
C GLU A 34 5.55 -18.17 -7.46
N MET A 35 6.62 -17.40 -7.21
CA MET A 35 6.53 -16.18 -6.42
C MET A 35 5.68 -15.13 -7.17
N PRO A 36 4.52 -14.68 -6.63
CA PRO A 36 3.66 -13.73 -7.31
C PRO A 36 4.14 -12.28 -7.19
N LEU A 37 5.23 -12.04 -6.45
CA LEU A 37 5.79 -10.73 -6.20
C LEU A 37 7.15 -10.59 -6.90
N LYS A 38 7.36 -9.45 -7.54
CA LYS A 38 8.66 -9.08 -8.12
C LYS A 38 9.10 -7.74 -7.54
N VAL A 39 10.29 -7.71 -6.94
CA VAL A 39 10.90 -6.45 -6.48
C VAL A 39 11.44 -5.71 -7.70
N LEU A 40 10.83 -4.57 -8.03
CA LEU A 40 11.28 -3.71 -9.14
C LEU A 40 12.32 -2.67 -8.69
N ASN A 41 12.27 -2.25 -7.42
CA ASN A 41 13.20 -1.28 -6.86
C ASN A 41 13.29 -1.41 -5.33
N GLY A 42 14.48 -1.19 -4.77
CA GLY A 42 14.73 -1.23 -3.32
C GLY A 42 14.80 -2.64 -2.73
N SER A 43 14.71 -2.74 -1.40
CA SER A 43 14.72 -4.00 -0.66
C SER A 43 13.67 -3.97 0.48
N PRO A 44 12.61 -4.79 0.40
CA PRO A 44 11.52 -4.75 1.38
C PRO A 44 11.95 -5.37 2.72
N GLY A 45 11.46 -4.79 3.83
CA GLY A 45 11.50 -5.42 5.15
C GLY A 45 10.26 -6.27 5.42
N TYR A 46 10.29 -7.05 6.49
CA TYR A 46 9.19 -7.93 6.90
C TYR A 46 7.84 -7.19 7.03
N ILE A 47 7.83 -6.05 7.73
CA ILE A 47 6.61 -5.25 7.90
C ILE A 47 6.11 -4.69 6.56
N ASN A 48 7.00 -4.36 5.62
CA ASN A 48 6.60 -3.87 4.31
C ASN A 48 5.85 -4.93 3.51
N ILE A 49 6.25 -6.20 3.61
CA ILE A 49 5.53 -7.31 2.99
C ILE A 49 4.13 -7.45 3.61
N LEU A 50 4.02 -7.39 4.93
CA LEU A 50 2.71 -7.48 5.60
C LEU A 50 1.77 -6.32 5.22
N ASP A 51 2.28 -5.09 5.19
CA ASP A 51 1.50 -3.93 4.74
C ASP A 51 1.08 -4.08 3.26
N ALA A 52 1.98 -4.55 2.39
CA ALA A 52 1.70 -4.71 0.96
C ALA A 52 0.67 -5.81 0.67
N LEU A 53 0.78 -6.98 1.32
CA LEU A 53 -0.14 -8.10 1.10
C LEU A 53 -1.56 -7.78 1.58
N ASN A 54 -1.70 -7.10 2.72
CA ASN A 54 -3.01 -6.67 3.21
C ASN A 54 -3.58 -5.51 2.37
N GLY A 55 -2.73 -4.54 2.00
CA GLY A 55 -3.14 -3.43 1.15
C GLY A 55 -3.61 -3.89 -0.24
N TRP A 56 -2.92 -4.86 -0.83
CA TRP A 56 -3.30 -5.44 -2.11
C TRP A 56 -4.67 -6.11 -2.07
N GLN A 57 -4.94 -6.94 -1.06
CA GLN A 57 -6.24 -7.60 -0.92
C GLN A 57 -7.36 -6.58 -0.76
N LEU A 58 -7.16 -5.57 0.10
CA LEU A 58 -8.15 -4.53 0.33
C LEU A 58 -8.52 -3.77 -0.95
N VAL A 59 -7.53 -3.30 -1.72
CA VAL A 59 -7.83 -2.56 -2.97
C VAL A 59 -8.37 -3.47 -4.07
N SER A 60 -7.99 -4.75 -4.09
CA SER A 60 -8.51 -5.74 -5.04
C SER A 60 -10.00 -5.98 -4.80
N GLU A 61 -10.41 -6.17 -3.55
CA GLU A 61 -11.82 -6.35 -3.17
C GLU A 61 -12.64 -5.08 -3.43
N LEU A 62 -12.11 -3.89 -3.11
CA LEU A 62 -12.76 -2.61 -3.42
C LEU A 62 -12.97 -2.43 -4.93
N TRP A 63 -11.97 -2.76 -5.74
CA TRP A 63 -12.08 -2.69 -7.19
C TRP A 63 -13.12 -3.68 -7.73
N GLN A 64 -13.09 -4.94 -7.27
CA GLN A 64 -14.08 -5.96 -7.66
C GLN A 64 -15.51 -5.56 -7.28
N ALA A 65 -15.71 -4.97 -6.10
CA ALA A 65 -17.03 -4.61 -5.60
C ALA A 65 -17.61 -3.35 -6.27
N THR A 66 -16.76 -2.41 -6.71
CA THR A 66 -17.21 -1.09 -7.15
C THR A 66 -16.97 -0.80 -8.63
N GLY A 67 -16.08 -1.55 -9.28
CA GLY A 67 -15.61 -1.26 -10.64
C GLY A 67 -14.79 0.03 -10.76
N LEU A 68 -14.45 0.68 -9.65
CA LEU A 68 -13.72 1.94 -9.62
C LEU A 68 -12.27 1.74 -9.20
N PRO A 69 -11.32 2.59 -9.68
CA PRO A 69 -9.95 2.57 -9.18
C PRO A 69 -9.92 2.72 -7.66
N ALA A 70 -9.10 1.93 -6.97
CA ALA A 70 -9.01 1.93 -5.51
C ALA A 70 -7.57 2.10 -5.04
N ALA A 71 -7.39 2.69 -3.87
CA ALA A 71 -6.10 2.87 -3.22
C ALA A 71 -6.21 2.73 -1.71
N SER A 72 -5.11 2.34 -1.06
CA SER A 72 -5.00 2.25 0.39
C SER A 72 -3.65 2.79 0.87
N SER A 73 -3.63 3.38 2.05
CA SER A 73 -2.43 3.79 2.78
C SER A 73 -2.35 2.98 4.07
N PHE A 74 -1.38 2.09 4.17
CA PHE A 74 -1.18 1.23 5.35
C PHE A 74 -0.12 1.79 6.29
N LYS A 75 -0.29 1.47 7.57
CA LYS A 75 0.72 1.67 8.61
C LYS A 75 0.50 0.67 9.73
N HIS A 76 1.57 0.00 10.17
CA HIS A 76 1.51 -1.01 11.22
C HIS A 76 0.49 -2.12 10.93
N VAL A 77 0.46 -2.61 9.69
CA VAL A 77 -0.39 -3.74 9.24
C VAL A 77 -1.89 -3.42 9.31
N SER A 78 -2.25 -2.14 9.42
CA SER A 78 -3.64 -1.68 9.40
C SER A 78 -3.80 -0.53 8.39
N PRO A 79 -4.99 -0.42 7.75
CA PRO A 79 -5.25 0.70 6.87
C PRO A 79 -5.35 1.99 7.69
N ALA A 80 -4.44 2.92 7.45
CA ALA A 80 -4.56 4.28 7.94
C ALA A 80 -5.59 5.08 7.10
N GLY A 81 -5.84 4.64 5.87
CA GLY A 81 -6.95 5.08 5.03
C GLY A 81 -7.08 4.23 3.77
N ALA A 82 -8.28 4.16 3.20
CA ALA A 82 -8.57 3.49 1.94
C ALA A 82 -9.73 4.20 1.23
N ALA A 83 -9.71 4.25 -0.09
CA ALA A 83 -10.74 4.95 -0.86
C ALA A 83 -10.84 4.42 -2.30
N ILE A 84 -12.01 4.65 -2.89
CA ILE A 84 -12.26 4.54 -4.33
C ILE A 84 -12.11 5.90 -5.02
N GLY A 85 -11.85 5.87 -6.31
CA GLY A 85 -11.38 7.01 -7.10
C GLY A 85 -12.43 8.01 -7.53
N VAL A 86 -13.46 8.28 -6.73
CA VAL A 86 -14.47 9.29 -7.06
C VAL A 86 -13.79 10.67 -7.17
N PRO A 87 -14.14 11.50 -8.17
CA PRO A 87 -13.55 12.83 -8.34
C PRO A 87 -13.57 13.65 -7.04
N LEU A 88 -12.52 14.44 -6.84
CA LEU A 88 -12.43 15.37 -5.71
C LEU A 88 -13.11 16.68 -6.07
N ASN A 89 -13.92 17.20 -5.16
CA ASN A 89 -14.29 18.62 -5.21
C ASN A 89 -13.14 19.51 -4.69
N GLU A 90 -13.29 20.82 -4.83
CA GLU A 90 -12.24 21.79 -4.46
C GLU A 90 -11.85 21.70 -2.98
N ALA A 91 -12.84 21.57 -2.08
CA ALA A 91 -12.59 21.47 -0.64
C ALA A 91 -11.86 20.17 -0.28
N GLU A 92 -12.23 19.05 -0.91
CA GLU A 92 -11.58 17.76 -0.72
C GLU A 92 -10.16 17.75 -1.28
N ALA A 93 -9.93 18.35 -2.45
CA ALA A 93 -8.60 18.48 -3.03
C ALA A 93 -7.68 19.31 -2.12
N LYS A 94 -8.21 20.40 -1.54
CA LYS A 94 -7.48 21.20 -0.54
C LYS A 94 -7.20 20.41 0.74
N ALA A 95 -8.20 19.71 1.28
CA ALA A 95 -8.04 18.89 2.48
C ALA A 95 -7.05 17.74 2.29
N CYS A 96 -6.99 17.16 1.09
CA CYS A 96 -6.04 16.12 0.70
C CYS A 96 -4.67 16.68 0.26
N MET A 97 -4.46 18.00 0.30
CA MET A 97 -3.21 18.69 -0.08
C MET A 97 -2.79 18.41 -1.53
N VAL A 98 -3.76 18.41 -2.45
CA VAL A 98 -3.56 18.16 -3.89
C VAL A 98 -4.29 19.18 -4.78
N ALA A 99 -4.67 20.35 -4.23
CA ALA A 99 -5.40 21.38 -4.97
C ALA A 99 -4.60 22.00 -6.12
N ASP A 100 -3.27 21.93 -6.06
CA ASP A 100 -2.32 22.39 -7.09
C ASP A 100 -2.07 21.35 -8.19
N LEU A 101 -2.55 20.11 -8.02
CA LEU A 101 -2.35 19.03 -8.99
C LEU A 101 -3.45 19.04 -10.07
N PRO A 102 -3.12 18.66 -11.32
CA PRO A 102 -4.08 18.65 -12.43
C PRO A 102 -4.99 17.42 -12.40
N LEU A 103 -5.80 17.28 -11.35
CA LEU A 103 -6.79 16.20 -11.23
C LEU A 103 -8.07 16.56 -11.97
N ASN A 104 -8.61 15.62 -12.76
CA ASN A 104 -9.88 15.82 -13.45
C ASN A 104 -11.05 15.75 -12.44
N PRO A 105 -11.82 16.83 -12.24
CA PRO A 105 -12.90 16.87 -11.24
C PRO A 105 -14.17 16.14 -11.67
N LYS A 106 -14.18 15.51 -12.86
CA LYS A 106 -15.36 14.85 -13.43
C LYS A 106 -15.18 13.36 -13.72
N VAL A 107 -13.94 12.86 -13.68
CA VAL A 107 -13.64 11.48 -14.09
C VAL A 107 -12.98 10.74 -12.93
N PRO A 108 -13.47 9.54 -12.57
CA PRO A 108 -12.82 8.75 -11.53
C PRO A 108 -11.35 8.47 -11.86
N SER A 109 -10.48 8.54 -10.85
CA SER A 109 -9.05 8.35 -11.05
C SER A 109 -8.37 7.68 -9.86
N LEU A 110 -7.31 6.92 -10.15
CA LEU A 110 -6.45 6.34 -9.11
C LEU A 110 -5.77 7.41 -8.26
N ALA A 111 -5.43 8.56 -8.87
CA ALA A 111 -4.84 9.68 -8.16
C ALA A 111 -5.80 10.26 -7.11
N ALA A 112 -7.10 10.40 -7.43
CA ALA A 112 -8.11 10.79 -6.46
C ALA A 112 -8.28 9.76 -5.34
N ALA A 113 -8.28 8.45 -5.68
CA ALA A 113 -8.34 7.37 -4.69
C ALA A 113 -7.17 7.47 -3.69
N TYR A 114 -5.94 7.65 -4.20
CA TYR A 114 -4.75 7.76 -3.37
C TYR A 114 -4.74 9.02 -2.52
N ALA A 115 -5.13 10.17 -3.09
CA ALA A 115 -5.25 11.43 -2.36
C ALA A 115 -6.20 11.30 -1.15
N ARG A 116 -7.38 10.68 -1.34
CA ARG A 116 -8.31 10.40 -0.24
C ARG A 116 -7.73 9.43 0.79
N ALA A 117 -7.21 8.29 0.33
CA ALA A 117 -6.64 7.26 1.21
C ALA A 117 -5.49 7.80 2.08
N ARG A 118 -4.67 8.72 1.54
CA ARG A 118 -3.61 9.38 2.28
C ARG A 118 -4.14 10.53 3.15
N GLY A 119 -5.09 11.31 2.66
CA GLY A 119 -5.68 12.46 3.35
C GLY A 119 -6.34 12.08 4.68
N SER A 120 -6.97 10.90 4.76
CA SER A 120 -7.55 10.37 6.00
C SER A 120 -6.54 10.28 7.16
N VAL A 121 -5.26 10.04 6.86
CA VAL A 121 -4.18 9.95 7.85
C VAL A 121 -3.80 11.33 8.41
N THR A 122 -3.92 12.38 7.60
CA THR A 122 -3.53 13.74 7.98
C THR A 122 -4.62 14.46 8.77
N VAL A 123 -5.90 14.21 8.46
CA VAL A 123 -7.05 14.79 9.21
C VAL A 123 -7.05 14.34 10.67
N GLY A 124 -6.63 13.09 10.96
CA GLY A 124 -6.46 12.60 12.33
C GLY A 124 -5.34 13.28 13.13
N LYS A 125 -4.41 14.00 12.47
CA LYS A 125 -3.31 14.73 13.14
C LYS A 125 -3.55 16.24 13.22
N ALA A 126 -4.38 16.81 12.35
CA ALA A 126 -4.65 18.25 12.32
C ALA A 126 -5.52 18.73 13.49
N ASN A 127 -6.29 17.85 14.14
CA ASN A 127 -7.18 18.21 15.26
C ASN A 127 -6.49 18.19 16.65
N VAL A 128 -5.17 18.05 16.74
CA VAL A 128 -4.45 18.01 18.03
C VAL A 128 -3.63 19.30 18.29
N GLN A 129 -3.68 20.29 17.40
CA GLN A 129 -2.90 21.53 17.55
C GLN A 129 -3.72 22.83 17.45
N ALA A 130 -5.05 22.72 17.53
CA ALA A 130 -5.94 23.86 17.66
C ALA A 130 -7.01 23.57 18.74
N ALA A 131 -6.58 23.54 20.00
CA ALA A 131 -7.42 23.68 21.19
C ALA A 131 -6.59 24.36 22.28
#